data_AF-A0A7X5IWS0-F1
#
_entry.id   AF-A0A7X5IWS0-F1
#
_cell.length_a   1.000
_cell.length_b   1.000
_cell.length_c   1.000
_cell.angle_alpha   90.00
_cell.angle_beta   90.00
_cell.angle_gamma   90.00
#
_symmetry.space_group_name_H-M   'P 1'
#
loop_
_entity.id
_entity.type
_entity.pdbx_description
1 polymer ?
#
loop_
_entity_poly.entity_id
_entity_poly.type
_entity_poly.pdbx_seq_one_letter_code
_entity_poly.pdbx_strand_id
1 'polypeptide(L)'
;MYISTGNSRMEKRWNNVEMELDEFIERISHTIRTAETVEQYMKMTKAKQDAIKDVGGFVGGRLKGGRRKKDCVEYRTIITLDIDHAVPGVIEQIEMLYNYRCFIYSTHKHTPENPRLRLVIILSRP
;
A
#
# COMPACT_ATOMS: atom_id res chain seq x y z
N MET A 1 -14.78 5.62 -6.92
CA MET A 1 -13.61 4.84 -7.44
C MET A 1 -13.69 3.38 -6.97
N TYR A 2 -13.18 2.42 -7.75
CA TYR A 2 -13.19 0.99 -7.36
C TYR A 2 -11.90 0.58 -6.66
N ILE A 3 -12.06 -0.07 -5.50
CA ILE A 3 -10.98 -0.63 -4.69
C ILE A 3 -11.36 -2.03 -4.24
N SER A 4 -10.48 -3.01 -4.47
CA SER A 4 -10.64 -4.33 -3.85
C SER A 4 -9.92 -4.35 -2.51
N THR A 5 -10.62 -4.68 -1.43
CA THR A 5 -10.07 -4.73 -0.07
C THR A 5 -10.01 -6.16 0.45
N GLY A 6 -9.07 -6.42 1.36
CA GLY A 6 -8.97 -7.68 2.07
C GLY A 6 -8.31 -7.50 3.43
N ASN A 7 -8.66 -8.36 4.40
CA ASN A 7 -8.13 -8.28 5.77
C ASN A 7 -6.80 -9.02 5.94
N SER A 8 -6.38 -9.77 4.93
CA SER A 8 -5.07 -10.44 4.92
C SER A 8 -4.59 -10.65 3.50
N ARG A 9 -3.26 -10.64 3.32
CA ARG A 9 -2.59 -11.04 2.07
C ARG A 9 -2.94 -12.48 1.66
N MET A 10 -3.39 -13.31 2.60
CA MET A 10 -3.76 -14.71 2.40
C MET A 10 -5.25 -14.89 2.04
N GLU A 11 -6.05 -13.82 2.03
CA GLU A 11 -7.45 -13.92 1.65
C GLU A 11 -7.62 -14.41 0.21
N LYS A 12 -8.44 -15.44 0.05
CA LYS A 12 -8.80 -16.00 -1.26
C LYS A 12 -9.86 -15.17 -1.98
N ARG A 13 -10.65 -14.39 -1.24
CA ARG A 13 -11.75 -13.56 -1.75
C ARG A 13 -11.65 -12.16 -1.16
N TRP A 14 -11.35 -11.22 -2.03
CA TRP A 14 -11.28 -9.79 -1.79
C TRP A 14 -12.63 -9.16 -2.14
N ASN A 15 -12.98 -8.09 -1.42
CA ASN A 15 -14.24 -7.38 -1.60
C ASN A 15 -14.03 -6.21 -2.56
N ASN A 16 -14.68 -6.25 -3.72
CA ASN A 16 -14.75 -5.09 -4.60
C ASN A 16 -15.72 -4.07 -4.00
N VAL A 17 -15.22 -2.88 -3.69
CA VAL A 17 -15.99 -1.80 -3.10
C VAL A 17 -15.84 -0.57 -3.99
N GLU A 18 -16.94 0.14 -4.17
CA GLU A 18 -16.93 1.49 -4.72
C GLU A 18 -16.93 2.47 -3.55
N MET A 19 -15.96 3.38 -3.54
CA MET A 19 -15.78 4.40 -2.50
C MET A 19 -15.31 5.72 -3.10
N GLU A 20 -15.53 6.81 -2.38
CA GLU A 20 -15.00 8.12 -2.78
C GLU A 20 -13.48 8.18 -2.61
N LEU A 21 -12.82 9.04 -3.40
CA LEU A 21 -11.37 9.19 -3.30
C LEU A 21 -10.94 9.70 -1.93
N ASP A 22 -11.68 10.65 -1.36
CA ASP A 22 -11.37 11.20 -0.03
C ASP A 22 -11.58 10.16 1.08
N GLU A 23 -12.57 9.28 0.95
CA GLU A 23 -12.75 8.12 1.86
C GLU A 23 -11.54 7.17 1.77
N PHE A 24 -11.07 6.87 0.56
CA PHE A 24 -9.89 6.04 0.37
C PHE A 24 -8.64 6.69 0.98
N ILE A 25 -8.44 7.99 0.79
CA ILE A 25 -7.31 8.75 1.35
C ILE A 25 -7.33 8.71 2.87
N GLU A 26 -8.48 9.01 3.48
CA GLU A 26 -8.63 8.97 4.93
C GLU A 26 -8.31 7.57 5.47
N ARG A 27 -8.81 6.53 4.80
CA ARG A 27 -8.52 5.15 5.19
C ARG A 27 -7.02 4.82 5.18
N ILE A 28 -6.27 5.26 4.17
CA ILE A 28 -4.83 4.96 4.08
C ILE A 28 -3.95 5.91 4.89
N SER A 29 -4.49 7.04 5.35
CA SER A 29 -3.79 7.99 6.24
C SER A 29 -3.63 7.42 7.65
N HIS A 30 -4.57 6.56 8.08
CA HIS A 30 -4.53 5.91 9.39
C HIS A 30 -3.43 4.85 9.47
N THR A 31 -2.38 5.16 10.24
CA THR A 31 -1.28 4.24 10.50
C THR A 31 -1.68 3.20 11.53
N ILE A 32 -1.55 1.92 11.18
CA ILE A 32 -1.68 0.80 12.13
C ILE A 32 -0.33 0.58 12.81
N ARG A 33 -0.30 0.67 14.14
CA ARG A 33 0.89 0.39 14.97
C ARG A 33 0.75 -0.97 15.62
N THR A 34 1.80 -1.77 15.55
CA THR A 34 1.92 -3.07 16.22
C THR A 34 2.69 -2.92 17.53
N ALA A 35 2.63 -3.94 18.38
CA ALA A 35 3.10 -3.85 19.77
C ALA A 35 4.63 -3.98 19.91
N GLU A 36 5.31 -4.58 18.93
CA GLU A 36 6.74 -4.80 18.99
C GLU A 36 7.55 -3.53 18.70
N THR A 37 8.73 -3.43 19.29
CA THR A 37 9.72 -2.42 18.89
C THR A 37 10.35 -2.79 17.55
N VAL A 38 10.96 -1.82 16.86
CA VAL A 38 11.71 -2.06 15.62
C VAL A 38 12.78 -3.13 15.81
N GLU A 39 13.53 -3.07 16.92
CA GLU A 39 14.57 -4.06 17.24
C GLU A 39 13.99 -5.47 17.40
N GLN A 40 12.88 -5.59 18.14
CA GLN A 40 12.19 -6.86 18.32
C GLN A 40 11.71 -7.41 16.99
N TYR A 41 11.06 -6.58 16.15
CA TYR A 41 10.58 -6.96 14.83
C TYR A 41 11.71 -7.49 13.93
N MET A 42 12.84 -6.79 13.91
CA MET A 42 13.98 -7.13 13.06
C MET A 42 14.66 -8.44 13.46
N LYS A 43 14.58 -8.84 14.73
CA LYS A 43 15.06 -10.15 15.23
C LYS A 43 14.12 -11.32 14.91
N MET A 44 12.88 -11.06 14.47
CA MET A 44 11.93 -12.12 14.13
C MET A 44 12.24 -12.78 12.78
N THR A 45 11.77 -14.01 12.60
CA THR A 45 11.82 -14.69 11.29
C THR A 45 11.01 -13.93 10.25
N LYS A 46 11.39 -14.04 8.97
CA LYS A 46 10.66 -13.44 7.85
C LYS A 46 9.18 -13.80 7.86
N ALA A 47 8.83 -15.05 8.18
CA ALA A 47 7.45 -15.51 8.25
C ALA A 47 6.66 -14.78 9.35
N LYS A 48 7.26 -14.58 10.53
CA LYS A 48 6.62 -13.86 11.64
C LYS A 48 6.50 -12.36 11.35
N GLN A 49 7.53 -11.76 10.77
CA GLN A 49 7.48 -10.37 10.29
C GLN A 49 6.36 -10.16 9.27
N ASP A 50 6.22 -11.08 8.33
CA ASP A 50 5.20 -11.08 7.30
C ASP A 50 3.79 -11.24 7.86
N ALA A 51 3.61 -12.04 8.91
CA ALA A 51 2.33 -12.22 9.58
C ALA A 51 1.94 -10.97 10.39
N ILE A 52 2.89 -10.37 11.12
CA ILE A 52 2.63 -9.18 11.94
C ILE A 52 2.26 -7.96 11.09
N LYS A 53 2.98 -7.75 9.97
CA LYS A 53 2.71 -6.62 9.08
C LYS A 53 1.45 -6.82 8.22
N ASP A 54 0.87 -8.02 8.23
CA ASP A 54 -0.33 -8.35 7.46
C ASP A 54 -1.58 -7.88 8.21
N VAL A 55 -1.83 -6.57 8.11
CA VAL A 55 -2.99 -5.89 8.73
C VAL A 55 -4.09 -5.63 7.70
N GLY A 56 -4.12 -6.44 6.64
CA GLY A 56 -4.95 -6.25 5.47
C GLY A 56 -4.31 -5.37 4.40
N GLY A 57 -5.10 -5.03 3.39
CA GLY A 57 -4.65 -4.20 2.29
C GLY A 57 -5.70 -3.94 1.24
N PHE A 58 -5.24 -3.32 0.15
CA PHE A 58 -6.08 -2.96 -0.98
C PHE A 58 -5.41 -3.30 -2.31
N VAL A 59 -6.22 -3.39 -3.35
CA VAL A 59 -5.82 -3.36 -4.75
C VAL A 59 -6.57 -2.21 -5.41
N GLY A 60 -5.82 -1.28 -5.99
CA GLY A 60 -6.32 -0.19 -6.79
C GLY A 60 -7.04 -0.65 -8.04
N GLY A 61 -8.38 -0.75 -8.02
CA GLY A 61 -9.18 -1.23 -9.14
C GLY A 61 -10.11 -2.37 -8.75
N ARG A 62 -10.50 -3.16 -9.76
CA ARG A 62 -11.49 -4.23 -9.62
C ARG A 62 -10.89 -5.60 -9.92
N LEU A 63 -11.24 -6.58 -9.08
CA LEU A 63 -10.83 -7.97 -9.24
C LEU A 63 -12.00 -8.84 -9.70
N LYS A 64 -11.86 -9.48 -10.86
CA LYS A 64 -12.79 -10.50 -11.38
C LYS A 64 -12.92 -11.63 -10.36
N GLY A 65 -14.15 -11.90 -9.94
CA GLY A 65 -14.44 -12.92 -8.92
C GLY A 65 -13.79 -12.66 -7.55
N GLY A 66 -13.32 -11.44 -7.28
CA GLY A 66 -12.67 -11.07 -6.02
C GLY A 66 -11.34 -11.78 -5.78
N ARG A 67 -10.62 -12.22 -6.81
CA ARG A 67 -9.34 -12.93 -6.63
C ARG A 67 -8.16 -12.03 -6.92
N ARG A 68 -7.22 -11.94 -5.97
CA ARG A 68 -5.96 -11.21 -6.18
C ARG A 68 -4.95 -12.08 -6.93
N LYS A 69 -5.15 -12.20 -8.24
CA LYS A 69 -4.22 -12.82 -9.21
C LYS A 69 -4.10 -11.91 -10.44
N LYS A 70 -2.99 -12.02 -11.18
CA LYS A 70 -2.71 -11.15 -12.34
C LYS A 70 -3.82 -11.21 -13.41
N ASP A 71 -4.31 -12.41 -13.69
CA ASP A 71 -5.39 -12.70 -14.65
C ASP A 71 -6.79 -12.29 -14.16
N CYS A 72 -6.92 -11.98 -12.87
CA CYS A 72 -8.17 -11.55 -12.26
C CYS A 72 -8.25 -10.02 -12.10
N VAL A 73 -7.22 -9.25 -12.46
CA VAL A 73 -7.30 -7.78 -12.46
C VAL A 73 -8.07 -7.34 -13.70
N GLU A 74 -9.27 -6.77 -13.51
CA GLU A 74 -10.07 -6.26 -14.63
C GLU A 74 -9.51 -4.93 -15.14
N TYR A 75 -9.19 -4.02 -14.22
CA TYR A 75 -8.56 -2.73 -14.48
C TYR A 75 -7.95 -2.15 -13.20
N ARG A 76 -7.16 -1.07 -13.33
CA ARG A 76 -6.55 -0.38 -12.19
C ARG A 76 -6.94 1.07 -12.14
N THR A 77 -7.32 1.55 -10.96
CA THR A 77 -7.55 2.99 -10.70
C THR A 77 -6.40 3.61 -9.93
N ILE A 78 -5.54 2.77 -9.34
CA ILE A 78 -4.38 3.19 -8.53
C ILE A 78 -3.18 2.29 -8.85
N ILE A 79 -2.00 2.92 -8.90
CA ILE A 79 -0.72 2.23 -8.90
C ILE A 79 -0.09 2.38 -7.51
N THR A 80 0.38 1.27 -6.94
CA THR A 80 1.11 1.25 -5.68
C THR A 80 2.53 0.77 -5.93
N LEU A 81 3.53 1.60 -5.60
CA LEU A 81 4.95 1.30 -5.76
C LEU A 81 5.62 1.31 -4.39
N ASP A 82 6.46 0.32 -4.13
CA ASP A 82 7.28 0.26 -2.92
C ASP A 82 8.67 0.86 -3.22
N ILE A 83 9.06 1.84 -2.41
CA ILE A 83 10.38 2.48 -2.43
C ILE A 83 11.14 1.93 -1.22
N ASP A 84 11.73 0.74 -1.38
CA ASP A 84 12.44 0.03 -0.30
C ASP A 84 13.79 0.64 0.08
N HIS A 85 14.33 1.50 -0.79
CA HIS A 85 15.60 2.20 -0.63
C HIS A 85 15.39 3.68 -0.96
N ALA A 86 14.53 4.36 -0.19
CA ALA A 86 14.30 5.77 -0.40
C ALA A 86 15.60 6.55 -0.14
N VAL A 87 15.83 7.61 -0.91
CA VAL A 87 16.97 8.51 -0.73
C VAL A 87 16.45 9.88 -0.27
N PRO A 88 17.25 10.66 0.48
CA PRO A 88 16.90 12.04 0.78
C PRO A 88 16.56 12.81 -0.50
N GLY A 89 15.49 13.61 -0.49
CA GLY A 89 15.05 14.37 -1.66
C GLY A 89 14.09 13.64 -2.60
N VAL A 90 13.75 12.37 -2.36
CA VAL A 90 12.92 11.61 -3.32
C VAL A 90 11.50 12.16 -3.45
N ILE A 91 10.92 12.71 -2.36
CA ILE A 91 9.57 13.28 -2.37
C ILE A 91 9.59 14.58 -3.19
N GLU A 92 10.56 15.44 -2.92
CA GLU A 92 10.78 16.71 -3.60
C GLU A 92 11.02 16.49 -5.10
N GLN A 93 11.80 15.47 -5.46
CA GLN A 93 12.00 15.07 -6.86
C GLN A 93 10.69 14.63 -7.53
N ILE A 94 9.85 13.87 -6.83
CA ILE A 94 8.54 13.45 -7.37
C ILE A 94 7.66 14.68 -7.61
N GLU A 95 7.60 15.60 -6.65
CA GLU A 95 6.85 16.85 -6.75
C GLU A 95 7.36 17.76 -7.88
N MET A 96 8.67 17.83 -8.09
CA MET A 96 9.28 18.66 -9.14
C MET A 96 9.16 18.07 -10.55
N LEU A 97 9.28 16.74 -10.69
CA LEU A 97 9.41 16.07 -11.99
C LEU A 97 8.08 15.58 -12.55
N TYR A 98 7.06 15.39 -11.71
CA TYR A 98 5.81 14.78 -12.14
C TYR A 98 4.58 15.59 -11.76
N ASN A 99 3.60 15.60 -12.66
CA ASN A 99 2.32 16.29 -12.49
C ASN A 99 1.16 15.28 -12.36
N TYR A 100 1.24 14.40 -11.37
CA TYR A 100 0.14 13.48 -11.04
C TYR A 100 -0.24 13.59 -9.56
N ARG A 101 -1.49 13.26 -9.24
CA ARG A 101 -1.94 13.16 -7.85
C ARG A 101 -1.42 11.85 -7.26
N CYS A 102 -0.64 11.94 -6.19
CA CYS A 102 -0.16 10.78 -5.45
C CYS A 102 -0.17 11.01 -3.94
N PHE A 103 -0.05 9.91 -3.20
CA PHE A 103 0.10 9.87 -1.75
C PHE A 103 1.35 9.08 -1.41
N ILE A 104 2.09 9.53 -0.42
CA ILE A 104 3.33 8.88 0.03
C ILE A 104 3.22 8.63 1.53
N TYR A 105 3.54 7.41 1.96
CA TYR A 105 3.59 7.06 3.37
C TYR A 105 4.66 5.98 3.64
N SER A 106 5.12 5.89 4.89
CA SER A 106 6.13 4.91 5.30
C SER A 106 5.59 3.47 5.32
N THR A 107 6.47 2.49 5.11
CA THR A 107 6.12 1.07 5.33
C THR A 107 6.54 0.59 6.72
N HIS A 108 6.09 -0.60 7.13
CA HIS A 108 6.32 -1.17 8.47
C HIS A 108 7.79 -1.22 8.92
N LYS A 109 8.73 -1.30 7.97
CA LYS A 109 10.18 -1.38 8.22
C LYS A 109 10.90 -0.05 8.10
N HIS A 110 10.19 1.06 7.95
CA HIS A 110 10.79 2.38 7.84
C HIS A 110 11.55 2.75 9.13
N THR A 111 12.77 3.22 8.98
CA THR A 111 13.52 3.95 10.03
C THR A 111 14.18 5.19 9.41
N PRO A 112 14.58 6.20 10.21
CA PRO A 112 15.32 7.36 9.69
C PRO A 112 16.60 6.98 8.92
N GLU A 113 17.28 5.90 9.34
CA GLU A 113 18.52 5.41 8.73
C GLU A 113 18.25 4.54 7.48
N ASN A 114 17.09 3.88 7.42
CA ASN A 114 16.66 3.03 6.31
C ASN A 114 15.25 3.43 5.87
N PRO A 115 15.10 4.60 5.23
CA PRO A 115 13.78 5.11 4.88
C PRO A 115 13.15 4.21 3.81
N ARG A 116 11.94 3.74 4.13
CA ARG A 116 11.09 2.97 3.23
C ARG A 116 9.77 3.66 3.05
N LEU A 117 9.38 3.88 1.81
CA LEU A 117 8.17 4.61 1.44
C LEU A 117 7.32 3.79 0.50
N ARG A 118 6.04 4.13 0.42
CA ARG A 118 5.10 3.63 -0.57
C ARG A 118 4.49 4.82 -1.29
N LEU A 119 4.57 4.79 -2.60
CA LEU A 119 3.97 5.77 -3.49
C LEU A 119 2.66 5.20 -4.04
N VAL A 120 1.57 5.94 -3.87
CA VAL A 120 0.22 5.58 -4.31
C VAL A 120 -0.24 6.62 -5.32
N ILE A 121 -0.26 6.26 -6.60
CA ILE A 121 -0.59 7.16 -7.72
C ILE A 121 -2.04 6.93 -8.13
N ILE A 122 -2.82 8.01 -8.22
CA ILE A 122 -4.20 7.97 -8.69
C ILE A 122 -4.22 8.11 -10.21
N LEU A 123 -4.89 7.19 -10.89
CA LEU A 123 -5.01 7.23 -12.36
C LEU A 123 -6.24 8.04 -12.77
N SER A 124 -6.10 8.84 -13.82
CA SER A 124 -7.21 9.58 -14.42
C SER A 124 -8.19 8.70 -15.20
N ARG A 125 -7.76 7.47 -15.54
CA ARG A 125 -8.55 6.46 -16.25
C ARG A 125 -8.13 5.04 -15.86
N PRO A 126 -9.04 4.05 -15.96
CA PRO A 126 -8.75 2.65 -15.69
C PRO A 126 -7.68 2.00 -16.59
#